data_AF-A0A7W0XVF6-F1
#
_entry.id   AF-A0A7W0XVF6-F1
#
_cell.length_a   1.000
_cell.length_b   1.000
_cell.length_c   1.000
_cell.angle_alpha   90.00
_cell.angle_beta   90.00
_cell.angle_gamma   90.00
#
_symmetry.space_group_name_H-M   'P 1'
#
loop_
_entity.id
_entity.type
_entity.pdbx_description
1 polymer ?
#
loop_
_entity_poly.entity_id
_entity_poly.type
_entity_poly.pdbx_seq_one_letter_code
_entity_poly.pdbx_strand_id
1 'polypeptide(L)'
;MDELTPRQPTAPASSRLPPREVRIATGLLFALGAVMTLNAIAALVFRGDIARSAQDDMAVVIPADQLSTLLTVASVLLLVLGTLHVLAGVYVRRGRQWARVVAFVAAGAVMVISGVGALAGAGLLAVALLGAGVGVVSLLMQSAASLWFAPPPVASTPSRPDGWT
;
A
#
# COMPACT_ATOMS: atom_id res chain seq x y z
N MET A 1 41.12 -32.48 -26.42
CA MET A 1 39.75 -32.87 -26.07
C MET A 1 39.11 -31.61 -25.53
N ASP A 2 38.49 -30.85 -26.43
CA ASP A 2 37.87 -29.57 -26.08
C ASP A 2 36.53 -29.86 -25.41
N GLU A 3 36.47 -29.51 -24.13
CA GLU A 3 35.28 -29.61 -23.30
C GLU A 3 34.27 -28.57 -23.79
N LEU A 4 33.31 -29.03 -24.60
CA LEU A 4 32.14 -28.27 -25.04
C LEU A 4 31.31 -27.93 -23.80
N THR A 5 31.70 -26.89 -23.08
CA THR A 5 30.90 -26.30 -22.01
C THR A 5 29.57 -25.87 -22.65
N PRO A 6 28.43 -26.45 -22.23
CA PRO A 6 27.14 -26.08 -22.77
C PRO A 6 26.97 -24.59 -22.54
N ARG A 7 26.85 -23.80 -23.62
CA ARG A 7 26.47 -22.40 -23.52
C ARG A 7 25.10 -22.38 -22.87
N GLN A 8 25.08 -22.08 -21.56
CA GLN A 8 23.86 -21.95 -20.81
C GLN A 8 23.02 -20.89 -21.54
N PRO A 9 21.81 -21.23 -22.02
CA PRO A 9 21.00 -20.31 -22.78
C PRO A 9 20.84 -19.03 -21.95
N THR A 10 21.36 -17.93 -22.45
CA THR A 10 21.09 -16.60 -21.90
C THR A 10 19.59 -16.42 -21.97
N ALA A 11 18.91 -16.65 -20.84
CA ALA A 11 17.48 -16.53 -20.75
C ALA A 11 17.10 -15.16 -21.31
N PRO A 12 16.19 -15.09 -22.30
CA PRO A 12 15.85 -13.82 -22.93
C PRO A 12 15.43 -12.85 -21.84
N ALA A 13 15.94 -11.62 -21.92
CA ALA A 13 15.56 -10.52 -21.05
C ALA A 13 14.03 -10.39 -21.10
N SER A 14 13.35 -11.04 -20.15
CA SER A 14 11.91 -11.10 -20.14
C SER A 14 11.40 -9.67 -20.13
N SER A 15 10.51 -9.35 -21.08
CA SER A 15 9.82 -8.07 -21.09
C SER A 15 9.26 -7.90 -19.67
N ARG A 16 9.78 -6.92 -18.93
CA ARG A 16 9.49 -6.74 -17.50
C ARG A 16 8.07 -6.21 -17.33
N LEU A 17 7.09 -7.02 -17.71
CA LEU A 17 5.73 -6.82 -17.30
C LEU A 17 5.66 -7.15 -15.80
N PRO A 18 5.09 -6.26 -14.97
CA PRO A 18 4.97 -6.53 -13.55
C PRO A 18 4.17 -7.83 -13.35
N PRO A 19 4.58 -8.70 -12.41
CA PRO A 19 3.85 -9.91 -12.06
C PRO A 19 2.38 -9.60 -11.76
N ARG A 20 1.52 -10.60 -11.96
CA ARG A 20 0.07 -10.44 -11.75
C ARG A 20 -0.23 -9.98 -10.32
N GLU A 21 0.53 -10.48 -9.36
CA GLU A 21 0.44 -10.18 -7.93
C GLU A 21 0.71 -8.70 -7.68
N VAL A 22 1.78 -8.16 -8.30
CA VAL A 22 2.15 -6.74 -8.21
C VAL A 22 1.07 -5.87 -8.84
N ARG A 23 0.51 -6.28 -9.98
CA ARG A 23 -0.60 -5.56 -10.63
C ARG A 23 -1.86 -5.52 -9.76
N ILE A 24 -2.25 -6.64 -9.17
CA ILE A 24 -3.42 -6.72 -8.29
C ILE A 24 -3.17 -5.90 -7.02
N ALA A 25 -2.02 -6.04 -6.37
CA ALA A 25 -1.65 -5.26 -5.20
C ALA A 25 -1.64 -3.75 -5.48
N THR A 26 -1.11 -3.35 -6.65
CA THR A 26 -1.14 -1.96 -7.11
C THR A 26 -2.58 -1.47 -7.29
N GLY A 27 -3.44 -2.28 -7.91
CA GLY A 27 -4.86 -1.96 -8.07
C GLY A 27 -5.58 -1.79 -6.73
N LEU A 28 -5.31 -2.67 -5.76
CA LEU A 28 -5.85 -2.56 -4.41
C LEU A 28 -5.35 -1.31 -3.68
N LEU A 29 -4.06 -0.95 -3.80
CA LEU A 29 -3.52 0.28 -3.23
C LEU A 29 -4.21 1.52 -3.80
N PHE A 30 -4.47 1.57 -5.12
CA PHE A 30 -5.23 2.67 -5.72
C PHE A 30 -6.68 2.70 -5.24
N ALA A 31 -7.34 1.54 -5.17
CA ALA A 31 -8.72 1.45 -4.70
C ALA A 31 -8.83 1.91 -3.23
N LEU A 32 -7.93 1.46 -2.36
CA LEU A 32 -7.84 1.89 -0.96
C LEU A 32 -7.60 3.41 -0.86
N GLY A 33 -6.63 3.92 -1.62
CA GLY A 33 -6.35 5.36 -1.65
C GLY A 33 -7.54 6.19 -2.11
N ALA A 34 -8.25 5.74 -3.15
CA ALA A 34 -9.45 6.38 -3.66
C ALA A 34 -10.59 6.38 -2.64
N VAL A 35 -10.88 5.22 -2.01
CA VAL A 35 -11.91 5.11 -0.98
C VAL A 35 -11.60 6.01 0.22
N MET A 36 -10.35 6.03 0.70
CA MET A 36 -9.94 6.91 1.79
C MET A 36 -10.11 8.39 1.43
N THR A 37 -9.71 8.78 0.21
CA THR A 37 -9.82 10.15 -0.27
C THR A 37 -11.28 10.58 -0.39
N LEU A 38 -12.13 9.73 -0.98
CA LEU A 38 -13.57 9.99 -1.09
C LEU A 38 -14.22 10.08 0.28
N ASN A 39 -13.87 9.19 1.22
CA ASN A 39 -14.39 9.23 2.57
C ASN A 39 -13.97 10.50 3.32
N ALA A 40 -12.73 10.94 3.16
CA ALA A 40 -12.25 12.19 3.76
C ALA A 40 -12.95 13.43 3.18
N ILE A 41 -13.16 13.46 1.86
CA ILE A 41 -13.89 14.55 1.21
C ILE A 41 -15.35 14.56 1.70
N ALA A 42 -16.01 13.41 1.73
CA ALA A 42 -17.37 13.29 2.26
C ALA A 42 -17.45 13.75 3.72
N ALA A 43 -16.52 13.30 4.57
CA ALA A 43 -16.45 13.70 5.97
C ALA A 43 -16.24 15.21 6.15
N LEU A 44 -15.45 15.87 5.28
CA LEU A 44 -15.28 17.33 5.30
C LEU A 44 -16.53 18.08 4.83
N VAL A 45 -17.14 17.63 3.74
CA VAL A 45 -18.33 18.27 3.15
C VAL A 45 -19.52 18.15 4.09
N PHE A 46 -19.77 16.96 4.63
CA PHE A 46 -20.91 16.64 5.50
C PHE A 46 -20.58 16.77 6.99
N ARG A 47 -19.46 17.39 7.36
CA ARG A 47 -18.97 17.43 8.77
C ARG A 47 -20.01 17.95 9.75
N GLY A 48 -20.82 18.93 9.35
CA GLY A 48 -21.83 19.54 10.20
C GLY A 48 -22.97 18.58 10.50
N ASP A 49 -23.42 17.85 9.48
CA ASP A 49 -24.51 16.88 9.62
C ASP A 49 -24.04 15.64 10.38
N ILE A 50 -22.81 15.18 10.13
CA ILE A 50 -22.18 14.08 10.87
C ILE A 50 -22.01 14.45 12.35
N ALA A 51 -21.54 15.66 12.65
CA ALA A 51 -21.36 16.10 14.03
C ALA A 51 -22.69 16.18 14.79
N ARG A 52 -23.74 16.71 14.16
CA ARG A 52 -25.08 16.77 14.78
C ARG A 52 -25.66 15.38 15.00
N SER A 53 -25.64 14.53 13.96
CA SER A 53 -26.13 13.15 14.05
C SER A 53 -25.41 12.35 15.14
N ALA A 54 -24.10 12.52 15.28
CA ALA A 54 -23.33 11.84 16.32
C ALA A 54 -23.64 12.35 17.74
N GLN A 55 -23.96 13.65 17.90
CA GLN A 55 -24.42 14.18 19.18
C GLN A 55 -25.80 13.63 19.57
N ASP A 56 -26.71 13.53 18.59
CA ASP A 56 -28.05 13.00 18.80
C ASP A 56 -28.03 11.49 19.14
N ASP A 57 -27.18 10.71 18.46
CA ASP A 57 -27.10 9.26 18.66
C ASP A 57 -26.30 8.84 19.91
N MET A 58 -25.22 9.56 20.25
CA MET A 58 -24.27 9.03 21.24
C MET A 58 -24.41 9.57 22.67
N ALA A 59 -25.38 10.43 22.99
CA ALA A 59 -25.44 11.12 24.28
C ALA A 59 -24.06 11.69 24.69
N VAL A 60 -23.28 12.11 23.70
CA VAL A 60 -21.86 12.42 23.84
C VAL A 60 -21.74 13.80 24.47
N VAL A 61 -21.07 13.85 25.62
CA VAL A 61 -20.79 15.08 26.39
C VAL A 61 -19.76 15.99 25.68
N ILE A 62 -19.24 15.57 24.53
CA ILE A 62 -18.25 16.34 23.78
C ILE A 62 -18.98 17.50 23.05
N PRO A 63 -18.53 18.75 23.27
CA PRO A 63 -19.13 19.90 22.61
C PRO A 63 -18.88 19.87 21.09
N ALA A 64 -19.81 20.47 20.33
CA ALA A 64 -19.90 20.32 18.88
C ALA A 64 -18.65 20.86 18.15
N ASP A 65 -18.01 21.88 18.71
CA ASP A 65 -16.77 22.48 18.22
C ASP A 65 -15.60 21.48 18.28
N GLN A 66 -15.46 20.75 19.39
CA GLN A 66 -14.43 19.71 19.54
C GLN A 66 -14.66 18.55 18.58
N LEU A 67 -15.91 18.09 18.41
CA LEU A 67 -16.24 17.03 17.47
C LEU A 67 -15.94 17.44 16.03
N SER A 68 -16.30 18.67 15.64
CA SER A 68 -16.00 19.19 14.30
C SER A 68 -14.49 19.30 14.03
N THR A 69 -13.72 19.65 15.05
CA THR A 69 -12.26 19.72 14.98
C THR A 69 -11.68 18.31 14.82
N LEU A 70 -12.16 17.34 15.60
CA LEU A 70 -11.73 15.95 15.50
C LEU A 70 -12.04 15.36 14.12
N LEU A 71 -13.23 15.58 13.58
CA LEU A 71 -13.62 15.15 12.23
C LEU A 71 -12.73 15.80 11.17
N THR A 72 -12.38 17.07 11.32
CA THR A 72 -11.48 17.77 10.40
C THR A 72 -10.08 17.16 10.43
N VAL A 73 -9.50 16.96 11.62
CA VAL A 73 -8.19 16.33 11.78
C VAL A 73 -8.17 14.91 11.22
N ALA A 74 -9.20 14.10 11.53
CA ALA A 74 -9.34 12.74 11.02
C ALA A 74 -9.44 12.72 9.48
N SER A 75 -10.17 13.65 8.89
CA SER A 75 -10.30 13.76 7.44
C SER A 75 -8.99 14.15 6.76
N VAL A 76 -8.23 15.09 7.35
CA VAL A 76 -6.90 15.46 6.84
C VAL A 76 -5.95 14.27 6.92
N LEU A 77 -5.96 13.51 8.02
CA LEU A 77 -5.16 12.30 8.14
C LEU A 77 -5.54 11.24 7.09
N LEU A 78 -6.84 11.04 6.84
CA LEU A 78 -7.33 10.14 5.79
C LEU A 78 -6.89 10.59 4.38
N LEU A 79 -6.86 11.89 4.10
CA LEU A 79 -6.33 12.44 2.84
C LEU A 79 -4.84 12.14 2.67
N VAL A 80 -4.05 12.35 3.73
CA VAL A 80 -2.61 12.06 3.72
C VAL A 80 -2.38 10.56 3.49
N LEU A 81 -3.10 9.70 4.22
CA LEU A 81 -3.04 8.25 4.06
C LEU A 81 -3.48 7.80 2.66
N GLY A 82 -4.57 8.37 2.14
CA GLY A 82 -5.07 8.08 0.79
C GLY A 82 -4.02 8.43 -0.28
N THR A 83 -3.40 9.60 -0.14
CA THR A 83 -2.31 10.05 -1.02
C THR A 83 -1.10 9.12 -0.94
N LEU A 84 -0.70 8.70 0.27
CA LEU A 84 0.39 7.75 0.48
C LEU A 84 0.11 6.41 -0.19
N HIS A 85 -1.13 5.91 -0.16
CA HIS A 85 -1.50 4.66 -0.85
C HIS A 85 -1.37 4.77 -2.37
N VAL A 86 -1.84 5.88 -2.94
CA VAL A 86 -1.70 6.17 -4.37
C VAL A 86 -0.21 6.24 -4.74
N LEU A 87 0.60 6.95 -3.94
CA LEU A 87 2.05 7.05 -4.15
C LEU A 87 2.73 5.68 -4.06
N ALA A 88 2.39 4.90 -3.03
CA ALA A 88 2.90 3.55 -2.84
C ALA A 88 2.57 2.67 -4.05
N GLY A 89 1.34 2.73 -4.57
CA GLY A 89 0.94 2.02 -5.80
C GLY A 89 1.80 2.38 -7.01
N VAL A 90 2.07 3.67 -7.22
CA VAL A 90 2.96 4.14 -8.29
C VAL A 90 4.38 3.59 -8.13
N TYR A 91 4.94 3.61 -6.92
CA TYR A 91 6.31 3.18 -6.68
C TYR A 91 6.48 1.65 -6.63
N VAL A 92 5.45 0.91 -6.19
CA VAL A 92 5.38 -0.55 -6.27
C VAL A 92 5.40 -1.01 -7.72
N ARG A 93 4.64 -0.33 -8.59
CA ARG A 93 4.66 -0.60 -10.04
C ARG A 93 6.03 -0.33 -10.68
N ARG A 94 6.82 0.57 -10.10
CA ARG A 94 8.21 0.86 -10.52
C ARG A 94 9.25 -0.13 -9.97
N GLY A 95 8.86 -1.09 -9.13
CA GLY A 95 9.76 -2.12 -8.61
C GLY A 95 10.79 -1.62 -7.59
N ARG A 96 10.55 -0.49 -6.92
CA ARG A 96 11.48 0.01 -5.88
C ARG A 96 11.29 -0.74 -4.56
N GLN A 97 12.39 -1.24 -3.97
CA GLN A 97 12.34 -2.00 -2.71
C GLN A 97 11.71 -1.22 -1.55
N TRP A 98 12.05 0.06 -1.39
CA TRP A 98 11.50 0.90 -0.32
C TRP A 98 9.97 1.08 -0.46
N ALA A 99 9.43 0.98 -1.67
CA ALA A 99 7.99 1.09 -1.91
C ALA A 99 7.22 -0.07 -1.26
N ARG A 100 7.85 -1.25 -1.15
CA ARG A 100 7.25 -2.40 -0.46
C ARG A 100 7.04 -2.09 1.03
N VAL A 101 8.05 -1.49 1.67
CA VAL A 101 7.97 -1.09 3.09
C VAL A 101 6.88 -0.04 3.28
N VAL A 102 6.84 0.99 2.42
CA VAL A 102 5.80 2.03 2.49
C VAL A 102 4.41 1.44 2.29
N ALA A 103 4.24 0.49 1.35
CA ALA A 103 2.97 -0.19 1.14
C ALA A 103 2.53 -1.03 2.35
N PHE A 104 3.46 -1.72 3.03
CA PHE A 104 3.16 -2.44 4.27
C PHE A 104 2.72 -1.50 5.39
N VAL A 105 3.44 -0.40 5.59
CA VAL A 105 3.11 0.59 6.62
C VAL A 105 1.75 1.23 6.33
N ALA A 106 1.50 1.60 5.07
CA ALA A 106 0.24 2.18 4.64
C ALA A 106 -0.93 1.19 4.84
N ALA A 107 -0.80 -0.04 4.35
CA ALA A 107 -1.81 -1.08 4.53
C ALA A 107 -2.05 -1.41 6.02
N GLY A 108 -0.99 -1.47 6.82
CA GLY A 108 -1.08 -1.68 8.26
C GLY A 108 -1.85 -0.56 8.97
N ALA A 109 -1.63 0.69 8.59
CA ALA A 109 -2.39 1.82 9.12
C ALA A 109 -3.89 1.69 8.79
N VAL A 110 -4.25 1.28 7.56
CA VAL A 110 -5.65 1.01 7.21
C VAL A 110 -6.24 -0.10 8.07
N MET A 111 -5.49 -1.18 8.28
CA MET A 111 -5.95 -2.31 9.08
C MET A 111 -6.21 -1.91 10.54
N VAL A 112 -5.35 -1.09 11.13
CA VAL A 112 -5.56 -0.58 12.50
C VAL A 112 -6.81 0.30 12.56
N ILE A 113 -6.93 1.29 11.68
CA ILE A 113 -8.09 2.21 11.65
C ILE A 113 -9.38 1.43 11.41
N SER A 114 -9.37 0.51 10.46
CA SER A 114 -10.54 -0.31 10.10
C SER A 114 -10.87 -1.33 11.18
N GLY A 115 -9.88 -1.88 11.88
CA GLY A 115 -10.08 -2.76 13.03
C GLY A 115 -10.76 -2.04 14.19
N VAL A 116 -10.31 -0.82 14.52
CA VAL A 116 -10.98 0.03 15.51
C VAL A 116 -12.41 0.36 15.07
N GLY A 117 -12.60 0.73 13.81
CA GLY A 117 -13.93 1.00 13.26
C GLY A 117 -14.86 -0.22 13.32
N ALA A 118 -14.38 -1.40 12.94
CA ALA A 118 -15.17 -2.64 12.98
C ALA A 118 -15.62 -2.99 14.40
N LEU A 119 -14.73 -2.84 15.39
CA LEU A 119 -15.07 -3.02 16.81
C LEU A 119 -16.09 -1.99 17.31
N ALA A 120 -16.05 -0.76 16.77
CA ALA A 120 -17.02 0.29 17.04
C ALA A 120 -18.32 0.16 16.23
N GLY A 121 -18.52 -0.94 15.48
CA GLY A 121 -19.74 -1.21 14.72
C GLY A 121 -19.77 -0.60 13.31
N ALA A 122 -18.65 -0.14 12.75
CA ALA A 122 -18.56 0.53 11.43
C ALA A 122 -18.89 -0.35 10.20
N GLY A 123 -19.55 -1.50 10.39
CA GLY A 123 -20.20 -2.27 9.32
C GLY A 123 -19.28 -2.90 8.28
N LEU A 124 -19.89 -3.29 7.15
CA LEU A 124 -19.27 -4.08 6.08
C LEU A 124 -18.06 -3.39 5.43
N LEU A 125 -18.03 -2.06 5.41
CA LEU A 125 -16.96 -1.27 4.81
C LEU A 125 -15.64 -1.46 5.57
N ALA A 126 -15.67 -1.44 6.91
CA ALA A 126 -14.48 -1.64 7.72
C ALA A 126 -13.89 -3.05 7.51
N VAL A 127 -14.75 -4.06 7.38
CA VAL A 127 -14.33 -5.44 7.06
C VAL A 127 -13.72 -5.54 5.67
N ALA A 128 -14.32 -4.88 4.67
CA ALA A 128 -13.80 -4.84 3.31
C ALA A 128 -12.41 -4.16 3.23
N LEU A 129 -12.21 -3.06 3.96
CA LEU A 129 -10.94 -2.36 4.05
C LEU A 129 -9.86 -3.19 4.74
N LEU A 130 -10.22 -3.89 5.83
CA LEU A 130 -9.35 -4.89 6.47
C LEU A 130 -8.91 -5.98 5.48
N GLY A 131 -9.87 -6.59 4.77
CA GLY A 131 -9.60 -7.64 3.79
C GLY A 131 -8.71 -7.16 2.65
N ALA A 132 -8.94 -5.94 2.15
CA ALA A 132 -8.09 -5.32 1.13
C ALA A 132 -6.66 -5.06 1.65
N GLY A 133 -6.52 -4.59 2.90
CA GLY A 133 -5.22 -4.43 3.57
C GLY A 133 -4.45 -5.75 3.66
N VAL A 134 -5.10 -6.80 4.18
CA VAL A 134 -4.52 -8.15 4.24
C VAL A 134 -4.13 -8.64 2.85
N GLY A 135 -5.01 -8.47 1.86
CA GLY A 135 -4.75 -8.86 0.48
C GLY A 135 -3.49 -8.20 -0.12
N VAL A 136 -3.31 -6.89 0.10
CA VAL A 136 -2.10 -6.18 -0.33
C VAL A 136 -0.85 -6.77 0.34
N VAL A 137 -0.89 -6.96 1.66
CA VAL A 137 0.23 -7.52 2.42
C VAL A 137 0.58 -8.92 1.91
N SER A 138 -0.41 -9.82 1.82
CA SER A 138 -0.22 -11.19 1.37
C SER A 138 0.32 -11.26 -0.05
N LEU A 139 -0.20 -10.46 -0.99
CA LEU A 139 0.28 -10.44 -2.37
C LEU A 139 1.73 -9.93 -2.49
N LEU A 140 2.11 -8.93 -1.69
CA LEU A 140 3.47 -8.39 -1.69
C LEU A 140 4.50 -9.30 -0.99
N MET A 141 4.05 -10.26 -0.18
CA MET A 141 4.91 -11.28 0.44
C MET A 141 5.19 -12.48 -0.46
N GLN A 142 4.45 -12.67 -1.56
CA GLN A 142 4.68 -13.80 -2.46
C GLN A 142 6.04 -13.72 -3.15
N SER A 143 6.67 -14.87 -3.38
CA SER A 143 8.01 -14.99 -3.98
C SER A 143 8.09 -14.35 -5.37
N ALA A 144 7.01 -14.41 -6.15
CA ALA A 144 6.92 -13.73 -7.45
C ALA A 144 7.06 -12.20 -7.32
N ALA A 145 6.49 -11.61 -6.27
CA ALA A 145 6.61 -10.19 -6.00
C ALA A 145 8.00 -9.84 -5.45
N SER A 146 8.62 -10.69 -4.62
CA SER A 146 9.96 -10.41 -4.08
C SER A 146 11.03 -10.34 -5.16
N LEU A 147 10.95 -11.20 -6.18
CA LEU A 147 11.84 -11.18 -7.35
C LEU A 147 11.70 -9.90 -8.18
N TRP A 148 10.50 -9.31 -8.23
CA TRP A 148 10.27 -8.04 -8.91
C TRP A 148 11.01 -6.86 -8.26
N PHE A 149 11.25 -6.93 -6.96
CA PHE A 149 11.98 -5.91 -6.21
C PHE A 149 13.47 -6.22 -6.07
N ALA A 150 13.98 -7.32 -6.62
CA ALA A 150 15.39 -7.66 -6.51
C ALA A 150 16.26 -6.63 -7.27
N PRO A 151 17.44 -6.24 -6.74
CA PRO A 151 18.37 -5.41 -7.49
C PRO A 151 18.77 -6.14 -8.78
N PRO A 152 19.08 -5.42 -9.88
CA PRO A 152 19.67 -6.04 -11.05
C PRO A 152 20.90 -6.85 -10.62
N PRO A 153 21.13 -8.05 -11.19
CA PRO A 153 22.37 -8.77 -10.93
C PRO A 153 23.53 -7.84 -11.26
N VAL A 154 24.34 -7.53 -10.25
CA VAL A 154 25.57 -6.75 -10.43
C VAL A 154 26.40 -7.58 -11.38
N ALA A 155 26.68 -7.06 -12.58
CA ALA A 155 27.61 -7.71 -13.49
C ALA A 155 28.89 -7.93 -12.68
N SER A 156 29.24 -9.20 -12.46
CA SER A 156 30.48 -9.55 -11.78
C SER A 156 31.59 -8.86 -12.56
N THR A 157 32.18 -7.81 -11.98
CA THR A 157 33.33 -7.15 -12.58
C THR A 157 34.35 -8.25 -12.81
N PRO A 158 34.78 -8.52 -14.06
CA PRO A 158 35.72 -9.58 -14.31
C PRO A 158 36.91 -9.35 -13.39
N SER A 159 37.20 -10.33 -12.54
CA SER A 159 38.32 -10.30 -11.62
C SER A 159 39.56 -9.94 -12.44
N ARG A 160 40.11 -8.75 -12.20
CA ARG A 160 41.35 -8.32 -12.83
C ARG A 160 42.37 -9.42 -12.52
N PRO A 161 43.02 -10.04 -13.50
CA PRO A 161 43.99 -11.08 -13.21
C PRO A 161 45.14 -10.46 -12.41
N ASP A 162 45.24 -10.86 -11.16
CA ASP A 162 46.28 -10.48 -10.19
C ASP A 162 47.59 -11.16 -10.60
N GLY A 163 48.25 -10.69 -11.66
CA GLY A 163 49.38 -11.42 -12.25
C GLY A 163 50.41 -10.60 -13.02
N TRP A 164 50.47 -9.28 -12.82
CA TRP A 164 51.51 -8.44 -13.41
C TRP A 164 52.34 -7.79 -12.30
N THR A 165 53.29 -8.54 -11.75
CA THR A 165 54.42 -8.03 -10.96
C THR A 165 55.70 -8.62 -11.50
#